data_AF-A0A957ZVS2-F1
#
_entry.id   AF-A0A957ZVS2-F1
#
_cell.length_a   1.000
_cell.length_b   1.000
_cell.length_c   1.000
_cell.angle_alpha   90.00
_cell.angle_beta   90.00
_cell.angle_gamma   90.00
#
_symmetry.space_group_name_H-M   'P 1'
#
loop_
_entity.id
_entity.type
_entity.pdbx_description
1 polymer ?
#
loop_
_entity_poly.entity_id
_entity_poly.type
_entity_poly.pdbx_seq_one_letter_code
_entity_poly.pdbx_strand_id
1 'polypeptide(L)'
;MGAPLFDSDYIFGIYEPGGEQIMLDAGRPGWVVFSEAIGHDPDDRTGVDFTPFSDQGLGVICRLNNGYEPDGTIPHSSQYEQFARRVANFVATSRGCKIWVIGNEMNYAAERPGIVVDWSRHKTHRDGPP
;
A
#
# COMPACT_ATOMS: atom_id res chain seq x y z
N MET A 1 -23.88 14.56 10.85
CA MET A 1 -23.12 15.04 9.67
C MET A 1 -22.26 13.88 9.20
N GLY A 2 -22.29 13.52 7.92
CA GLY A 2 -21.40 12.48 7.39
C GLY A 2 -19.94 12.94 7.51
N ALA A 3 -19.01 12.00 7.71
CA ALA A 3 -17.59 12.31 7.67
C ALA A 3 -17.27 13.01 6.33
N PRO A 4 -16.41 14.05 6.31
CA PRO A 4 -15.95 14.65 5.07
C PRO A 4 -15.47 13.55 4.12
N LEU A 5 -15.96 13.57 2.88
CA LEU A 5 -15.41 12.72 1.84
C LEU A 5 -14.06 13.33 1.47
N PHE A 6 -12.96 12.81 2.00
CA PHE A 6 -11.60 13.15 1.58
C PHE A 6 -11.27 12.48 0.22
N ASP A 7 -12.20 12.60 -0.73
CA ASP A 7 -11.99 12.24 -2.13
C ASP A 7 -11.20 13.37 -2.81
N SER A 8 -10.11 13.00 -3.46
CA SER A 8 -9.39 13.93 -4.33
C SER A 8 -10.10 14.00 -5.69
N ASP A 9 -10.33 15.21 -6.18
CA ASP A 9 -10.88 15.46 -7.53
C ASP A 9 -9.88 15.15 -8.66
N TYR A 10 -8.64 14.81 -8.32
CA TYR A 10 -7.56 14.61 -9.28
C TYR A 10 -7.30 13.13 -9.56
N ILE A 11 -6.74 12.83 -10.72
CA ILE A 11 -6.37 11.46 -11.14
C ILE A 11 -4.87 11.17 -11.01
N PHE A 12 -4.12 12.05 -10.35
CA PHE A 12 -2.69 11.91 -10.14
C PHE A 12 -2.38 11.84 -8.64
N GLY A 13 -1.21 11.32 -8.33
CA GLY A 13 -0.74 11.19 -6.97
C GLY A 13 0.72 10.77 -6.91
N ILE A 14 1.16 10.49 -5.70
CA ILE A 14 2.50 9.99 -5.39
C ILE A 14 2.41 8.64 -4.68
N TYR A 15 3.43 7.82 -4.89
CA TYR A 15 3.63 6.58 -4.13
C TYR A 15 4.57 6.88 -2.97
N GLU A 16 4.14 6.52 -1.76
CA GLU A 16 4.72 6.89 -0.46
C GLU A 16 4.69 8.40 -0.16
N PRO A 17 4.61 8.80 1.12
CA PRO A 17 4.69 10.20 1.53
C PRO A 17 6.11 10.77 1.34
N GLY A 18 6.20 12.10 1.29
CA GLY A 18 7.43 12.87 1.14
C GLY A 18 7.42 13.82 -0.06
N GLY A 19 6.46 13.68 -0.97
CA GLY A 19 6.32 14.53 -2.18
C GLY A 19 5.04 15.38 -2.20
N GLU A 20 4.15 15.20 -1.24
CA GLU A 20 2.79 15.75 -1.26
C GLU A 20 2.76 17.28 -1.19
N GLN A 21 3.78 17.90 -0.58
CA GLN A 21 3.86 19.36 -0.48
C GLN A 21 3.86 20.03 -1.87
N ILE A 22 4.41 19.38 -2.90
CA ILE A 22 4.39 19.89 -4.27
C ILE A 22 2.95 19.99 -4.80
N MET A 23 2.10 19.02 -4.46
CA MET A 23 0.70 19.01 -4.85
C MET A 23 -0.10 20.05 -4.07
N LEU A 24 0.19 20.19 -2.77
CA LEU A 24 -0.44 21.16 -1.87
C LEU A 24 -0.10 22.61 -2.25
N ASP A 25 1.17 22.91 -2.50
CA ASP A 25 1.64 24.24 -2.92
C ASP A 25 1.04 24.66 -4.27
N ALA A 26 0.75 23.68 -5.14
CA ALA A 26 0.06 23.91 -6.40
C ALA A 26 -1.47 24.07 -6.25
N GLY A 27 -2.02 23.95 -5.04
CA GLY A 27 -3.46 23.98 -4.78
C GLY A 27 -4.22 22.81 -5.41
N ARG A 28 -3.54 21.67 -5.62
CA ARG A 28 -4.11 20.48 -6.29
C ARG A 28 -3.85 19.22 -5.45
N PRO A 29 -4.57 19.04 -4.32
CA PRO A 29 -4.35 17.90 -3.42
C PRO A 29 -4.74 16.58 -4.10
N GLY A 30 -3.75 15.90 -4.71
CA GLY A 30 -3.92 14.62 -5.39
C GLY A 30 -4.03 13.44 -4.42
N TRP A 31 -3.62 12.25 -4.88
CA TRP A 31 -3.60 11.03 -4.07
C TRP A 31 -2.23 10.74 -3.47
N VAL A 32 -2.19 10.14 -2.28
CA VAL A 32 -1.00 9.51 -1.70
C VAL A 32 -1.30 8.02 -1.54
N VAL A 33 -0.47 7.17 -2.12
CA VAL A 33 -0.57 5.71 -2.02
C VAL A 33 0.45 5.21 -1.00
N PHE A 34 -0.03 4.69 0.11
CA PHE A 34 0.78 4.05 1.16
C PHE A 34 0.93 2.55 0.90
N SER A 35 2.07 1.98 1.25
CA SER A 35 2.30 0.54 1.29
C SER A 35 2.58 0.05 2.70
N GLU A 36 1.63 -0.68 3.27
CA GLU A 36 1.77 -1.27 4.59
C GLU A 36 2.00 -2.78 4.50
N ALA A 37 3.00 -3.27 5.23
CA ALA A 37 3.22 -4.70 5.46
C ALA A 37 2.69 -5.05 6.85
N ILE A 38 1.52 -5.68 6.91
CA ILE A 38 0.74 -5.84 8.15
C ILE A 38 0.83 -7.24 8.76
N GLY A 39 1.54 -8.18 8.10
CA GLY A 39 1.57 -9.58 8.50
C GLY A 39 0.22 -10.27 8.36
N HIS A 40 0.05 -11.39 9.08
CA HIS A 40 -1.19 -12.18 9.09
C HIS A 40 -1.60 -12.62 10.51
N ASP A 41 -1.10 -11.96 11.56
CA ASP A 41 -1.52 -12.24 12.94
C ASP A 41 -2.99 -11.78 13.12
N PRO A 42 -3.94 -12.69 13.37
CA PRO A 42 -5.35 -12.33 13.51
C PRO A 42 -5.66 -11.56 14.81
N ASP A 43 -4.76 -11.58 15.79
CA ASP A 43 -4.91 -10.89 17.08
C ASP A 43 -4.28 -9.49 17.07
N ASP A 44 -3.49 -9.16 16.04
CA ASP A 44 -2.95 -7.82 15.84
C ASP A 44 -4.07 -6.84 15.45
N ARG A 45 -4.30 -5.87 16.34
CA ARG A 45 -5.28 -4.79 16.23
C ARG A 45 -4.62 -3.43 16.08
N THR A 46 -3.37 -3.38 15.64
CA THR A 46 -2.72 -2.12 15.27
C THR A 46 -3.27 -1.62 13.94
N GLY A 47 -3.23 -0.30 13.75
CA GLY A 47 -3.58 0.38 12.52
C GLY A 47 -2.74 1.65 12.37
N VAL A 48 -3.01 2.42 11.32
CA VAL A 48 -2.28 3.66 11.01
C VAL A 48 -3.23 4.85 10.99
N ASP A 49 -2.70 5.98 11.46
CA ASP A 49 -3.38 7.27 11.41
C ASP A 49 -2.94 8.05 10.16
N PHE A 50 -3.80 8.06 9.14
CA PHE A 50 -3.58 8.80 7.90
C PHE A 50 -4.23 10.20 7.91
N THR A 51 -4.82 10.64 9.03
CA THR A 51 -5.39 12.00 9.13
C THR A 51 -4.39 13.11 8.87
N PRO A 52 -3.07 12.98 9.16
CA PRO A 52 -2.10 13.99 8.75
C PRO A 52 -2.12 14.32 7.25
N PHE A 53 -2.57 13.40 6.39
CA PHE A 53 -2.67 13.63 4.95
C PHE A 53 -4.11 14.01 4.54
N SER A 54 -5.10 13.25 5.00
CA SER A 54 -6.50 13.49 4.61
C SER A 54 -7.06 14.81 5.18
N ASP A 55 -6.60 15.27 6.34
CA ASP A 55 -6.99 16.58 6.88
C ASP A 55 -6.44 17.75 6.04
N GLN A 56 -5.45 17.50 5.17
CA GLN A 56 -4.91 18.46 4.20
C GLN A 56 -5.65 18.40 2.86
N GLY A 57 -6.71 17.59 2.75
CA GLY A 57 -7.50 17.41 1.53
C GLY A 57 -6.91 16.40 0.54
N LEU A 58 -5.81 15.73 0.88
CA LEU A 58 -5.25 14.67 0.04
C LEU A 58 -6.14 13.43 0.07
N GLY A 59 -6.30 12.79 -1.09
CA GLY A 59 -6.88 11.46 -1.17
C GLY A 59 -5.88 10.42 -0.65
N VAL A 60 -6.32 9.50 0.20
CA VAL A 60 -5.44 8.46 0.77
C VAL A 60 -5.85 7.09 0.28
N ILE A 61 -4.92 6.39 -0.37
CA ILE A 61 -5.02 4.98 -0.73
C ILE A 61 -4.01 4.22 0.11
N CYS A 62 -4.41 3.11 0.74
CA CYS A 62 -3.48 2.24 1.44
C CYS A 62 -3.53 0.83 0.85
N ARG A 63 -2.38 0.38 0.34
CA ARG A 63 -2.13 -0.97 -0.12
C ARG A 63 -1.64 -1.82 1.06
N LEU A 64 -2.37 -2.88 1.34
CA LEU A 64 -2.13 -3.81 2.42
C LEU A 64 -1.47 -5.08 1.89
N ASN A 65 -0.30 -5.39 2.42
CA ASN A 65 0.49 -6.57 2.10
C ASN A 65 0.65 -7.41 3.37
N ASN A 66 0.73 -8.73 3.25
CA ASN A 66 1.21 -9.59 4.33
C ASN A 66 2.69 -9.27 4.64
N GLY A 67 3.52 -9.19 3.61
CA GLY A 67 4.91 -8.78 3.71
C GLY A 67 5.46 -8.46 2.33
N TYR A 68 6.78 -8.39 2.25
CA TYR A 68 7.53 -8.29 1.00
C TYR A 68 8.25 -9.62 0.75
N GLU A 69 9.08 -9.72 -0.29
CA GLU A 69 9.95 -10.88 -0.47
C GLU A 69 10.71 -11.22 0.84
N PRO A 70 10.63 -12.46 1.37
CA PRO A 70 10.02 -13.67 0.78
C PRO A 70 8.58 -13.98 1.23
N ASP A 71 8.04 -13.23 2.17
CA ASP A 71 6.72 -13.47 2.78
C ASP A 71 5.57 -13.31 1.78
N GLY A 72 5.79 -12.49 0.74
CA GLY A 72 4.83 -12.20 -0.30
C GLY A 72 3.71 -11.27 0.13
N THR A 73 3.11 -10.59 -0.85
CA THR A 73 2.05 -9.61 -0.62
C THR A 73 0.77 -10.23 -0.06
N ILE A 74 0.52 -11.50 -0.37
CA ILE A 74 -0.51 -12.36 0.20
C ILE A 74 0.23 -13.59 0.75
N PRO A 75 -0.06 -14.08 1.97
CA PRO A 75 0.71 -15.19 2.54
C PRO A 75 0.39 -16.50 1.83
N HIS A 76 1.01 -17.61 2.24
CA HIS A 76 0.61 -18.93 1.78
C HIS A 76 -0.90 -19.17 2.02
N SER A 77 -1.56 -19.92 1.14
CA SER A 77 -3.03 -20.10 1.16
C SER A 77 -3.59 -20.65 2.46
N SER A 78 -2.80 -21.41 3.22
CA SER A 78 -3.14 -21.88 4.56
C SER A 78 -3.31 -20.78 5.61
N GLN A 79 -2.88 -19.54 5.31
CA GLN A 79 -2.96 -18.37 6.21
C GLN A 79 -3.95 -17.31 5.72
N TYR A 80 -4.70 -17.54 4.63
CA TYR A 80 -5.63 -16.55 4.09
C TYR A 80 -6.68 -16.08 5.10
N GLU A 81 -7.21 -16.99 5.91
CA GLU A 81 -8.20 -16.62 6.93
C GLU A 81 -7.60 -15.67 7.97
N GLN A 82 -6.38 -15.95 8.42
CA GLN A 82 -5.68 -15.12 9.41
C GLN A 82 -5.33 -13.76 8.84
N PHE A 83 -4.87 -13.73 7.59
CA PHE A 83 -4.59 -12.48 6.88
C PHE A 83 -5.87 -11.65 6.66
N ALA A 84 -6.98 -12.26 6.27
CA ALA A 84 -8.24 -11.56 6.10
C ALA A 84 -8.72 -10.91 7.42
N ARG A 85 -8.56 -11.61 8.55
CA ARG A 85 -8.83 -11.05 9.89
C ARG A 85 -7.89 -9.90 10.22
N ARG A 86 -6.59 -10.05 9.94
CA ARG A 86 -5.60 -8.99 10.14
C ARG A 86 -5.92 -7.74 9.33
N VAL A 87 -6.27 -7.89 8.05
CA VAL A 87 -6.72 -6.81 7.16
C VAL A 87 -7.95 -6.11 7.75
N ALA A 88 -8.96 -6.87 8.19
CA ALA A 88 -10.15 -6.30 8.80
C ALA A 88 -9.83 -5.48 10.07
N ASN A 89 -8.97 -6.01 10.95
CA ASN A 89 -8.52 -5.31 12.15
C ASN A 89 -7.77 -4.02 11.82
N PHE A 90 -6.87 -4.05 10.82
CA PHE A 90 -6.10 -2.89 10.39
C PHE A 90 -7.03 -1.79 9.88
N VAL A 91 -7.96 -2.12 8.98
CA VAL A 91 -8.94 -1.17 8.42
C VAL A 91 -9.84 -0.59 9.50
N ALA A 92 -10.32 -1.42 10.43
CA ALA A 92 -11.22 -0.97 11.50
C ALA A 92 -10.55 -0.03 12.52
N THR A 93 -9.23 -0.18 12.73
CA THR A 93 -8.47 0.63 13.68
C THR A 93 -7.87 1.88 13.04
N SER A 94 -7.59 1.82 11.74
CA SER A 94 -7.01 2.93 10.98
C SER A 94 -8.04 4.03 10.70
N ARG A 95 -7.55 5.24 10.50
CA ARG A 95 -8.39 6.42 10.18
C ARG A 95 -7.74 7.29 9.12
N GLY A 96 -8.54 8.08 8.40
CA GLY A 96 -8.05 8.98 7.35
C GLY A 96 -7.67 8.30 6.03
N CYS A 97 -8.03 7.04 5.81
CA CYS A 97 -7.82 6.30 4.56
C CYS A 97 -9.14 6.00 3.83
N LYS A 98 -9.14 6.17 2.51
CA LYS A 98 -10.36 6.14 1.68
C LYS A 98 -10.48 4.83 0.95
N ILE A 99 -9.40 4.44 0.30
CA ILE A 99 -9.33 3.28 -0.58
C ILE A 99 -8.35 2.29 0.02
N TRP A 100 -8.79 1.06 0.16
CA TRP A 100 -7.97 -0.05 0.61
C TRP A 100 -7.73 -1.00 -0.54
N VAL A 101 -6.47 -1.33 -0.80
CA VAL A 101 -6.08 -2.31 -1.81
C VAL A 101 -5.46 -3.50 -1.08
N ILE A 102 -5.93 -4.71 -1.34
CA ILE A 102 -5.37 -5.93 -0.73
C ILE A 102 -4.48 -6.60 -1.77
N GLY A 103 -3.19 -6.69 -1.46
CA GLY A 103 -2.19 -7.27 -2.34
C GLY A 103 -1.59 -6.30 -3.36
N ASN A 104 -0.31 -6.46 -3.64
CA ASN A 104 0.43 -5.84 -4.73
C ASN A 104 0.67 -6.87 -5.83
N GLU A 105 0.41 -6.54 -7.10
CA GLU A 105 0.89 -7.31 -8.27
C GLU A 105 0.94 -8.85 -8.07
N MET A 106 -0.15 -9.48 -7.62
CA MET A 106 -0.15 -10.91 -7.21
C MET A 106 0.25 -11.87 -8.35
N ASN A 107 0.20 -11.39 -9.60
CA ASN A 107 0.68 -12.09 -10.78
C ASN A 107 2.21 -12.04 -10.93
N TYR A 108 2.93 -11.06 -10.35
CA TYR A 108 4.38 -10.95 -10.38
C TYR A 108 5.03 -11.95 -9.42
N ALA A 109 6.08 -12.65 -9.88
CA ALA A 109 6.65 -13.76 -9.13
C ALA A 109 7.28 -13.34 -7.80
N ALA A 110 7.95 -12.19 -7.74
CA ALA A 110 8.62 -11.68 -6.54
C ALA A 110 7.64 -11.32 -5.41
N GLU A 111 6.36 -11.08 -5.75
CA GLU A 111 5.32 -10.71 -4.80
C GLU A 111 4.60 -11.95 -4.21
N ARG A 112 4.95 -13.16 -4.66
CA ARG A 112 4.35 -14.41 -4.19
C ARG A 112 5.10 -14.95 -2.98
N PRO A 113 4.41 -15.62 -2.04
CA PRO A 113 5.03 -16.17 -0.84
C PRO A 113 6.02 -17.29 -1.22
N GLY A 114 7.18 -17.30 -0.55
CA GLY A 114 8.22 -18.32 -0.71
C GLY A 114 9.09 -18.17 -1.96
N ILE A 115 8.93 -17.09 -2.73
CA ILE A 115 9.84 -16.75 -3.83
C ILE A 115 10.93 -15.83 -3.28
N VAL A 116 12.18 -16.08 -3.70
CA VAL A 116 13.31 -15.16 -3.53
C VAL A 116 13.94 -15.00 -4.91
N VAL A 117 13.97 -13.76 -5.42
CA VAL A 117 14.54 -13.49 -6.72
C VAL A 117 16.06 -13.41 -6.60
N ASP A 118 16.75 -14.28 -7.35
CA ASP A 118 18.20 -14.16 -7.55
C ASP A 118 18.50 -13.02 -8.54
N TRP A 119 18.65 -11.81 -8.01
CA TRP A 119 18.99 -10.61 -8.79
C TRP A 119 20.36 -10.70 -9.47
N SER A 120 21.27 -11.59 -9.02
CA SER A 120 22.58 -11.76 -9.66
C SER A 120 22.47 -12.34 -11.09
N ARG A 121 21.36 -13.01 -11.40
CA ARG A 121 21.06 -13.57 -12.73
C ARG A 121 20.43 -12.56 -13.71
N HIS A 122 20.08 -11.36 -13.24
CA HIS A 122 19.44 -10.30 -14.03
C HIS A 122 20.45 -9.34 -14.71
N LYS A 123 21.71 -9.77 -14.93
CA LYS A 123 22.65 -9.00 -15.77
C LYS A 123 22.26 -9.12 -17.25
N THR A 124 21.14 -8.51 -17.64
CA THR A 124 20.95 -8.16 -19.05
C THR A 124 21.92 -7.03 -19.37
N HIS A 125 23.08 -7.39 -19.94
CA HIS A 125 23.96 -6.45 -20.59
C HIS A 125 23.27 -5.96 -21.86
N ARG A 126 22.97 -4.66 -21.93
CA ARG A 126 22.56 -4.02 -23.18
C ARG A 126 23.83 -3.69 -23.96
N ASP A 127 24.26 -4.62 -24.81
CA ASP A 127 25.34 -4.37 -25.76
C ASP A 127 24.73 -3.71 -27.01
N GLY A 128 24.77 -2.38 -27.06
CA GLY A 128 24.30 -1.59 -28.20
C GLY A 128 23.97 -0.15 -27.81
N PRO A 129 24.02 0.80 -28.76
CA PRO A 129 23.65 2.18 -28.48
C PRO A 129 22.18 2.32 -28.04
N PRO A 130 21.82 3.42 -27.35
CA PRO A 130 20.47 3.71 -26.86
C PRO A 130 19.38 3.61 -27.91
#